data_AF-A0A3E1EZ71-F1
#
_entry.id   AF-A0A3E1EZ71-F1
#
_cell.length_a   1.000
_cell.length_b   1.000
_cell.length_c   1.000
_cell.angle_alpha   90.00
_cell.angle_beta   90.00
_cell.angle_gamma   90.00
#
_symmetry.space_group_name_H-M   'P 1'
#
loop_
_entity.id
_entity.type
_entity.pdbx_description
1 polymer ?
#
loop_
_entity_poly.entity_id
_entity_poly.type
_entity_poly.pdbx_seq_one_letter_code
_entity_poly.pdbx_strand_id
1 'polypeptide(L)'
;MLLFINSIAGSEIIVILLFVLIFFGAKSIPGMARGLGKGIRQIKDASQDIQDEIRKTSTDIKRDMNVNRALHDAKNSLEAPVKNFTKDLKDSATEVNNNINGSQKYTPSQSTTETPEDTKIEHKLDQENNK
;
A
#
# COMPACT_ATOMS: atom_id res chain seq x y z
N MET A 1 -2.37 29.05 16.67
CA MET A 1 -1.84 28.73 15.32
C MET A 1 -2.94 28.44 14.29
N LEU A 2 -4.13 27.96 14.67
CA LEU A 2 -5.24 27.66 13.73
C LEU A 2 -6.00 28.88 13.17
N LEU A 3 -5.81 30.07 13.74
CA LEU A 3 -6.52 31.29 13.34
C LEU A 3 -6.03 31.85 11.98
N PHE A 4 -4.80 31.51 11.58
CA PHE A 4 -4.22 31.87 10.28
C PHE A 4 -4.86 31.09 9.12
N ILE A 5 -5.22 29.81 9.31
CA ILE A 5 -5.78 28.99 8.23
C ILE A 5 -7.23 29.39 7.91
N ASN A 6 -7.99 29.89 8.88
CA ASN A 6 -9.39 30.28 8.63
C ASN A 6 -9.53 31.74 8.19
N SER A 7 -8.81 32.67 8.84
CA SER A 7 -8.97 34.11 8.57
C SER A 7 -8.11 34.64 7.42
N ILE A 8 -6.96 34.01 7.14
CA ILE A 8 -6.07 34.42 6.03
C ILE A 8 -6.37 33.63 4.75
N ALA A 9 -6.71 32.34 4.84
CA ALA A 9 -6.98 31.57 3.62
C ALA A 9 -8.20 32.09 2.85
N GLY A 10 -9.27 32.55 3.51
CA GLY A 10 -10.45 33.07 2.82
C GLY A 10 -10.16 34.31 1.97
N SER A 11 -9.44 35.29 2.54
CA SER A 11 -9.08 36.52 1.83
C SER A 11 -8.01 36.28 0.76
N GLU A 12 -7.02 35.41 1.04
CA GLU A 12 -5.95 35.07 0.11
C GLU A 12 -6.48 34.29 -1.11
N ILE A 13 -7.42 33.35 -0.91
CA ILE A 13 -8.13 32.68 -2.01
C ILE A 13 -8.86 33.70 -2.89
N ILE A 14 -9.51 34.71 -2.30
CA ILE A 14 -10.24 35.74 -3.05
C ILE A 14 -9.28 36.57 -3.91
N VAL A 15 -8.11 36.94 -3.39
CA VAL A 15 -7.10 37.69 -4.15
C VAL A 15 -6.54 36.86 -5.31
N ILE A 16 -6.25 35.57 -5.08
CA ILE A 16 -5.79 34.66 -6.13
C ILE A 16 -6.88 34.48 -7.20
N LEU A 17 -8.14 34.26 -6.80
CA LEU A 17 -9.26 34.17 -7.74
C LEU A 17 -9.42 35.45 -8.54
N LEU A 18 -9.26 36.63 -7.93
CA LEU A 18 -9.33 37.90 -8.64
C LEU A 18 -8.22 38.02 -9.69
N PHE A 19 -6.99 37.63 -9.35
CA PHE A 19 -5.89 37.53 -10.30
C PHE A 19 -6.26 36.60 -11.46
N VAL A 20 -6.66 35.36 -11.17
CA VAL A 20 -7.05 34.40 -12.22
C VAL A 20 -8.22 34.95 -13.06
N LEU A 21 -9.19 35.66 -12.48
CA LEU A 21 -10.29 36.28 -13.21
C LEU A 21 -9.83 37.41 -14.15
N ILE A 22 -8.78 38.17 -13.79
CA ILE A 22 -8.22 39.20 -14.66
C ILE A 22 -7.45 38.57 -15.82
N PHE A 23 -6.63 37.54 -15.55
CA PHE A 23 -5.82 36.88 -16.57
C PHE A 23 -6.64 35.99 -17.51
N PHE A 24 -7.58 35.21 -16.97
CA PHE A 24 -8.39 34.26 -17.73
C PHE A 24 -9.77 34.81 -18.11
N GLY A 25 -10.29 35.81 -17.40
CA GLY A 25 -11.63 36.36 -17.59
C GLY A 25 -12.73 35.62 -16.80
N ALA A 26 -13.74 36.35 -16.33
CA ALA A 26 -14.86 35.81 -15.53
C ALA A 26 -15.70 34.74 -16.27
N LYS A 27 -15.67 34.70 -17.60
CA LYS A 27 -16.42 33.73 -18.43
C LYS A 27 -15.67 32.42 -18.67
N SER A 28 -14.34 32.43 -18.52
CA SER A 28 -13.47 31.31 -18.91
C SER A 28 -13.46 30.21 -17.85
N ILE A 29 -13.36 30.55 -16.56
CA ILE A 29 -13.39 29.54 -15.49
C ILE A 29 -14.70 28.73 -15.49
N PRO A 30 -15.90 29.34 -15.53
CA PRO A 30 -17.15 28.57 -15.59
C PRO A 30 -17.30 27.78 -16.90
N GLY A 31 -16.80 28.31 -18.01
CA GLY A 31 -16.80 27.62 -19.31
C GLY A 31 -15.93 26.36 -19.30
N MET A 32 -14.68 26.49 -18.83
CA MET A 32 -13.73 25.37 -18.68
C MET A 32 -14.23 24.35 -17.66
N ALA A 33 -14.73 24.78 -16.50
CA ALA A 33 -15.29 23.90 -15.49
C ALA A 33 -16.48 23.08 -16.03
N ARG A 34 -17.37 23.70 -16.81
CA ARG A 34 -18.48 22.98 -17.47
C ARG A 34 -17.98 21.98 -18.52
N GLY A 35 -16.95 22.35 -19.29
CA GLY A 35 -16.33 21.46 -20.29
C GLY A 35 -15.67 20.25 -19.65
N LEU A 36 -14.82 20.48 -18.64
CA LEU A 36 -14.15 19.43 -17.86
C LEU A 36 -15.17 18.55 -17.12
N GLY A 37 -16.20 19.15 -16.50
CA GLY A 37 -17.24 18.40 -15.80
C GLY A 37 -18.04 17.49 -16.74
N LYS A 38 -18.33 17.93 -17.96
CA LYS A 38 -18.93 17.09 -19.01
C LYS A 38 -17.99 15.98 -19.45
N GLY A 39 -16.70 16.28 -19.63
CA GLY A 39 -15.68 15.28 -20.00
C GLY A 39 -15.52 14.19 -18.94
N ILE A 40 -15.36 14.57 -17.67
CA ILE A 40 -15.28 13.62 -16.55
C ILE A 40 -16.54 12.76 -16.46
N ARG A 41 -17.72 13.37 -16.68
CA ARG A 41 -18.98 12.63 -16.69
C ARG A 41 -19.03 11.59 -17.82
N GLN A 42 -18.66 11.96 -19.04
CA GLN A 42 -18.62 11.04 -20.17
C GLN A 42 -17.62 9.90 -19.95
N ILE A 43 -16.43 10.20 -19.40
CA ILE A 43 -15.43 9.19 -19.04
C ILE A 43 -15.99 8.23 -18.00
N LYS A 44 -16.66 8.75 -16.96
CA LYS A 44 -17.27 7.93 -15.91
C LYS A 44 -18.37 7.04 -16.49
N ASP A 45 -19.26 7.60 -17.30
CA ASP A 45 -20.39 6.87 -17.89
C ASP A 45 -19.86 5.74 -18.80
N ALA A 46 -18.91 6.04 -19.69
CA ALA A 46 -18.28 5.02 -20.54
C ALA A 46 -17.51 3.96 -19.72
N SER A 47 -16.80 4.38 -18.67
CA SER A 47 -16.10 3.43 -17.78
C SER A 47 -17.07 2.50 -17.04
N GLN A 48 -18.25 3.01 -16.69
CA GLN A 48 -19.26 2.26 -15.98
C GLN A 48 -19.94 1.23 -16.90
N ASP A 49 -20.26 1.61 -18.14
CA ASP A 49 -20.77 0.69 -19.15
C ASP A 49 -19.77 -0.47 -19.40
N ILE A 50 -18.47 -0.15 -19.52
CA ILE A 50 -17.41 -1.15 -19.67
C ILE A 50 -17.33 -2.07 -18.44
N GLN A 51 -17.39 -1.50 -17.24
CA GLN A 51 -17.37 -2.30 -16.00
C GLN A 51 -18.57 -3.25 -15.91
N ASP A 52 -19.76 -2.79 -16.28
CA ASP A 52 -20.98 -3.58 -16.27
C ASP A 52 -20.93 -4.69 -17.33
N GLU A 53 -20.38 -4.43 -18.52
CA GLU A 53 -20.17 -5.44 -19.56
C GLU A 53 -19.11 -6.49 -19.17
N ILE A 54 -18.00 -6.07 -18.54
CA ILE A 54 -16.98 -6.98 -18.01
C ILE A 54 -17.60 -7.85 -16.90
N ARG A 55 -18.39 -7.25 -16.01
CA ARG A 55 -19.04 -7.98 -14.91
C ARG A 55 -20.09 -8.95 -15.43
N LYS A 56 -20.88 -8.56 -16.43
CA LYS A 56 -21.89 -9.42 -17.08
C LYS A 56 -21.22 -10.60 -17.76
N THR A 57 -20.22 -10.34 -18.61
CA THR A 57 -19.41 -11.36 -19.28
C THR A 57 -18.72 -12.30 -18.28
N SER A 58 -18.11 -11.76 -17.22
CA SER A 58 -17.46 -12.56 -16.18
C SER A 58 -18.45 -13.40 -15.38
N THR A 59 -19.66 -12.90 -15.16
CA THR A 59 -20.71 -13.63 -14.43
C THR A 59 -21.34 -14.71 -15.33
N ASP A 60 -21.54 -14.43 -16.62
CA ASP A 60 -22.04 -15.40 -17.60
C ASP A 60 -21.02 -16.52 -17.83
N ILE A 61 -19.73 -16.20 -17.99
CA ILE A 61 -18.63 -17.19 -18.06
C ILE A 61 -18.53 -18.01 -16.74
N LYS A 62 -18.75 -17.39 -15.57
CA LYS A 62 -18.81 -18.09 -14.27
C LYS A 62 -20.09 -18.91 -14.05
N ARG A 63 -21.17 -18.67 -14.80
CA ARG A 63 -22.39 -19.48 -14.78
C ARG A 63 -22.27 -20.68 -15.71
N ASP A 64 -21.64 -20.48 -16.87
CA ASP A 64 -21.45 -21.52 -17.89
C ASP A 64 -20.33 -22.50 -17.53
N MET A 65 -19.26 -22.03 -16.89
CA MET A 65 -18.34 -22.90 -16.17
C MET A 65 -18.85 -23.10 -14.74
N ASN A 66 -19.16 -24.34 -14.39
CA ASN A 66 -19.65 -24.76 -13.08
C ASN A 66 -18.63 -24.51 -11.95
N VAL A 67 -18.38 -23.25 -11.60
CA VAL A 67 -17.42 -22.79 -10.58
C VAL A 67 -17.73 -23.42 -9.23
N ASN A 68 -19.01 -23.66 -8.93
CA ASN A 68 -19.41 -24.33 -7.71
C ASN A 68 -18.90 -25.78 -7.66
N ARG A 69 -18.88 -26.51 -8.77
CA ARG A 69 -18.36 -27.89 -8.82
C ARG A 69 -16.83 -27.90 -8.79
N ALA A 70 -16.18 -27.05 -9.57
CA ALA A 70 -14.73 -26.92 -9.56
C ALA A 70 -14.17 -26.47 -8.18
N LEU A 71 -14.87 -25.54 -7.50
CA LEU A 71 -14.50 -25.09 -6.17
C LEU A 71 -14.77 -26.16 -5.10
N HIS A 72 -15.81 -26.97 -5.26
CA HIS A 72 -16.10 -28.10 -4.37
C HIS A 72 -15.09 -29.25 -4.55
N ASP A 73 -14.70 -29.54 -5.79
CA ASP A 73 -13.69 -30.56 -6.12
C ASP A 73 -12.30 -30.13 -5.63
N ALA A 74 -11.95 -28.83 -5.75
CA ALA A 74 -10.74 -28.26 -5.18
C ALA A 74 -10.74 -28.30 -3.64
N LYS A 75 -11.86 -27.95 -3.00
CA LYS A 75 -11.98 -27.99 -1.54
C LYS A 75 -11.80 -29.42 -1.01
N ASN A 76 -12.45 -30.40 -1.61
CA ASN A 76 -12.40 -31.80 -1.16
C ASN A 76 -11.01 -32.42 -1.39
N SER A 77 -10.30 -32.02 -2.44
CA SER A 77 -8.93 -32.49 -2.72
C SER A 77 -7.86 -31.80 -1.87
N LEU A 78 -8.10 -30.58 -1.40
CA LEU A 78 -7.20 -29.85 -0.48
C LEU A 78 -7.44 -30.18 1.00
N GLU A 79 -8.67 -30.54 1.37
CA GLU A 79 -9.03 -30.83 2.76
C GLU A 79 -8.24 -32.00 3.35
N ALA A 80 -8.06 -33.09 2.60
CA ALA A 80 -7.33 -34.26 3.10
C ALA A 80 -5.83 -33.97 3.36
N PRO A 81 -5.05 -33.39 2.43
CA PRO A 81 -3.67 -32.98 2.68
C PRO A 81 -3.53 -31.96 3.81
N VAL A 82 -4.38 -30.94 3.85
CA VAL A 82 -4.32 -29.86 4.87
C VAL A 82 -4.67 -30.38 6.26
N LYS A 83 -5.66 -31.27 6.37
CA LYS A 83 -6.04 -31.90 7.63
C LYS A 83 -4.93 -32.80 8.18
N ASN A 84 -4.27 -33.57 7.32
CA ASN A 84 -3.13 -34.40 7.71
C ASN A 84 -1.96 -33.53 8.19
N PHE A 85 -1.61 -32.49 7.43
CA PHE A 85 -0.56 -31.55 7.81
C PHE A 85 -0.85 -30.83 9.14
N THR A 86 -2.09 -30.37 9.34
CA THR A 86 -2.52 -29.72 10.58
C THR A 86 -2.46 -30.68 11.76
N LYS A 87 -2.83 -31.94 11.55
CA LYS A 87 -2.75 -33.00 12.56
C LYS A 87 -1.28 -33.26 12.95
N ASP A 88 -0.39 -33.39 11.96
CA ASP A 88 1.04 -33.64 12.19
C ASP A 88 1.70 -32.47 12.94
N LEU A 89 1.34 -31.23 12.61
CA LEU A 89 1.79 -30.05 13.36
C LEU A 89 1.27 -30.05 14.80
N LYS A 90 0.02 -30.45 15.04
CA LYS A 90 -0.57 -30.49 16.37
C LYS A 90 0.04 -31.60 17.23
N ASP A 91 0.27 -32.77 16.64
CA ASP A 91 0.90 -33.91 17.30
C ASP A 91 2.35 -33.55 17.64
N SER A 92 3.08 -32.94 16.70
CA SER A 92 4.45 -32.44 16.92
C SER A 92 4.50 -31.34 17.98
N ALA A 93 3.58 -30.38 17.98
CA ALA A 93 3.54 -29.31 18.98
C ALA A 93 3.23 -29.86 20.38
N THR A 94 2.38 -30.89 20.46
CA THR A 94 2.04 -31.56 21.72
C THR A 94 3.22 -32.39 22.23
N GLU A 95 3.92 -33.09 21.33
CA GLU A 95 5.12 -33.86 21.64
C GLU A 95 6.30 -32.97 22.05
N VAL A 96 6.52 -31.85 21.34
CA VAL A 96 7.51 -30.82 21.70
C VAL A 96 7.18 -30.24 23.06
N ASN A 97 5.94 -29.83 23.33
CA ASN A 97 5.55 -29.31 24.65
C ASN A 97 5.82 -30.31 25.79
N ASN A 98 5.67 -31.61 25.53
CA ASN A 98 5.94 -32.65 26.52
C ASN A 98 7.45 -32.96 26.68
N ASN A 99 8.27 -32.79 25.64
CA ASN A 99 9.72 -33.09 25.65
C ASN A 99 10.61 -31.89 26.05
N ILE A 100 10.10 -30.65 26.01
CA ILE A 100 10.84 -29.43 26.43
C ILE A 100 11.18 -29.44 27.94
N ASN A 101 10.53 -30.27 28.75
CA ASN A 101 10.82 -30.36 30.20
C ASN A 101 12.07 -31.17 30.57
N GLY A 102 12.85 -31.66 29.60
CA GLY A 102 14.06 -32.44 29.88
C GLY A 102 15.15 -32.27 28.85
N SER A 103 16.00 -31.25 29.00
CA SER A 103 17.49 -31.31 28.88
C SER A 103 18.13 -29.92 28.65
N GLN A 104 18.72 -29.38 29.72
CA GLN A 104 20.01 -28.66 29.82
C GLN A 104 20.40 -27.66 28.69
N LYS A 105 20.38 -26.35 28.95
CA LYS A 105 21.49 -25.50 29.45
C LYS A 105 22.78 -25.53 28.60
N TYR A 106 22.98 -24.49 27.79
CA TYR A 106 24.30 -23.94 27.46
C TYR A 106 24.23 -22.40 27.25
N THR A 107 25.07 -21.68 27.99
CA THR A 107 25.53 -20.28 27.84
C THR A 107 27.02 -20.32 28.22
N PRO A 108 27.98 -19.69 27.50
CA PRO A 108 28.16 -18.23 27.30
C PRO A 108 28.62 -17.88 25.85
N SER A 109 28.73 -16.64 25.34
CA SER A 109 29.35 -15.38 25.80
C SER A 109 28.64 -14.22 25.07
N GLN A 110 28.15 -13.14 25.72
CA GLN A 110 28.86 -12.03 26.36
C GLN A 110 30.10 -11.53 25.60
N SER A 111 29.92 -10.48 24.81
CA SER A 111 30.97 -9.49 24.57
C SER A 111 30.35 -8.13 24.81
N THR A 112 30.88 -7.50 25.84
CA THR A 112 30.55 -6.19 26.39
C THR A 112 30.91 -5.08 25.42
N THR A 113 30.04 -4.08 25.40
CA THR A 113 30.22 -2.68 25.00
C THR A 113 31.56 -2.08 25.41
N GLU A 114 32.35 -1.54 24.49
CA GLU A 114 33.22 -0.38 24.77
C GLU A 114 33.25 0.55 23.54
N THR A 115 32.47 1.62 23.62
CA THR A 115 32.74 2.90 22.93
C THR A 115 33.77 3.66 23.77
N PRO A 116 34.82 4.20 23.14
CA PRO A 116 35.16 5.61 23.33
C PRO A 116 35.13 6.29 21.95
N GLU A 117 34.26 7.28 21.72
CA GLU A 117 34.66 8.69 21.82
C GLU A 117 36.19 8.88 21.75
N ASP A 118 36.71 9.31 20.61
CA ASP A 118 37.16 10.69 20.45
C ASP A 118 37.64 10.96 19.00
N THR A 119 37.45 12.21 18.60
CA THR A 119 38.26 12.94 17.64
C THR A 119 38.04 12.67 16.15
N LYS A 120 37.06 13.43 15.64
CA LYS A 120 37.19 14.21 14.41
C LYS A 120 38.61 14.80 14.29
N ILE A 121 39.52 14.13 13.59
CA ILE A 121 40.72 14.75 13.03
C ILE A 121 40.55 14.83 11.51
N GLU A 122 40.24 16.06 11.12
CA GLU A 122 40.46 16.62 9.81
C GLU A 122 41.94 16.41 9.41
N HIS A 123 42.21 15.66 8.35
CA HIS A 123 43.48 15.74 7.65
C HIS A 123 43.21 16.06 6.18
N LYS A 124 43.36 17.34 5.85
CA LYS A 124 43.67 17.80 4.50
C LYS A 124 44.82 16.96 3.95
N LEU A 125 44.64 16.35 2.78
CA LEU A 125 45.76 16.07 1.90
C LEU A 125 45.41 16.67 0.55
N ASP A 126 45.88 17.90 0.37
CA ASP A 126 46.01 18.53 -0.93
C ASP A 126 47.13 17.83 -1.70
N GLN A 127 46.86 17.58 -2.98
CA GLN A 127 47.80 17.40 -4.10
C GLN A 127 48.61 16.11 -4.17
N GLU A 128 48.36 15.32 -5.22
CA GLU A 128 49.34 15.23 -6.30
C GLU A 128 48.66 14.90 -7.63
N ASN A 129 48.50 15.94 -8.44
CA ASN A 129 48.28 15.86 -9.87
C ASN A 129 49.64 15.53 -10.53
N ASN A 130 49.63 14.55 -11.43
CA ASN A 130 50.29 14.68 -12.74
C ASN A 130 51.80 15.00 -12.76
N LYS A 131 52.65 13.98 -12.64
CA LYS A 131 53.60 13.61 -13.71
C LYS A 131 54.27 12.25 -13.50
#